data_AF-A0A485K336-F1
#
_entry.id   AF-A0A485K336-F1
#
_cell.length_a   1.000
_cell.length_b   1.000
_cell.length_c   1.000
_cell.angle_alpha   90.00
_cell.angle_beta   90.00
_cell.angle_gamma   90.00
#
_symmetry.space_group_name_H-M   'P 1'
#
loop_
_entity.id
_entity.type
_entity.pdbx_description
1 polymer ?
#
loop_
_entity_poly.entity_id
_entity_poly.type
_entity_poly.pdbx_seq_one_letter_code
_entity_poly.pdbx_strand_id
1 'polypeptide(L)'
;MIHETNMQCKYAYKECFNHRTYKRDGELHRLCEHHRNKANALQKIYATKRRSELRAQKRQLMHDKIAKIEVEPLPFVPHDIKVEDFPIDDFQSLFFEDVEPIEVFSDVDELSDEEYAYLSEVF
;
A
#
# COMPACT_ATOMS: atom_id res chain seq x y z
N MET A 1 41.24 -32.61 -7.86
CA MET A 1 41.05 -31.21 -8.29
C MET A 1 39.63 -31.02 -8.85
N ILE A 2 38.61 -30.83 -8.01
CA ILE A 2 37.27 -30.36 -8.45
C ILE A 2 36.60 -29.66 -7.26
N HIS A 3 36.76 -28.35 -7.09
CA HIS A 3 35.88 -27.56 -6.20
C HIS A 3 35.72 -26.08 -6.59
N GLU A 4 36.12 -25.67 -7.80
CA GLU A 4 36.07 -24.25 -8.20
C GLU A 4 34.68 -23.79 -8.71
N THR A 5 33.81 -24.72 -9.11
CA THR A 5 32.47 -24.38 -9.64
C THR A 5 31.46 -23.98 -8.57
N ASN A 6 31.81 -24.14 -7.28
CA ASN A 6 30.90 -23.87 -6.18
C ASN A 6 30.95 -22.42 -5.70
N MET A 7 31.73 -21.52 -6.29
CA MET A 7 31.71 -20.11 -5.87
C MET A 7 31.06 -19.18 -6.89
N GLN A 8 30.81 -19.65 -8.11
CA GLN A 8 30.23 -18.82 -9.19
C GLN A 8 28.71 -18.72 -9.11
N CYS A 9 28.18 -17.59 -9.56
CA CYS A 9 26.76 -17.28 -9.62
C CYS A 9 25.99 -18.26 -10.52
N LYS A 10 24.88 -18.81 -9.99
CA LYS A 10 24.01 -19.76 -10.73
C LYS A 10 22.84 -19.05 -11.41
N TYR A 11 23.10 -17.92 -12.07
CA TYR A 11 22.06 -17.17 -12.78
C TYR A 11 21.61 -17.96 -14.02
N ALA A 12 20.30 -18.15 -14.18
CA ALA A 12 19.76 -19.12 -15.15
C ALA A 12 19.68 -18.60 -16.59
N TYR A 13 19.58 -17.28 -16.78
CA TYR A 13 19.36 -16.69 -18.11
C TYR A 13 20.63 -16.40 -18.88
N LYS A 14 21.72 -16.05 -18.18
CA LYS A 14 23.02 -15.73 -18.78
C LYS A 14 24.14 -16.20 -17.87
N GLU A 15 25.28 -16.55 -18.47
CA GLU A 15 26.48 -16.87 -17.71
C GLU A 15 26.93 -15.67 -16.87
N CYS A 16 27.31 -15.95 -15.62
CA CYS A 16 27.74 -14.93 -14.68
C CYS A 16 28.99 -15.41 -13.94
N PHE A 17 30.08 -14.67 -14.12
CA PHE A 17 31.38 -15.00 -13.52
C PHE A 17 31.58 -14.39 -12.12
N ASN A 18 30.59 -13.64 -11.62
CA ASN A 18 30.65 -13.07 -10.28
C ASN A 18 30.52 -14.15 -9.21
N HIS A 19 31.20 -13.95 -8.08
CA HIS A 19 31.16 -14.84 -6.94
C HIS A 19 29.83 -14.72 -6.18
N ARG A 20 29.39 -15.81 -5.57
CA ARG A 20 28.22 -15.84 -4.69
C ARG A 20 28.58 -15.25 -3.34
N THR A 21 27.63 -14.54 -2.76
CA THR A 21 27.79 -13.98 -1.42
C THR A 21 27.34 -14.97 -0.36
N TYR A 22 27.84 -14.81 0.87
CA TYR A 22 27.42 -15.61 2.02
C TYR A 22 26.16 -15.03 2.67
N LYS A 23 25.29 -15.91 3.16
CA LYS A 23 24.24 -15.60 4.13
C LYS A 23 24.86 -15.31 5.49
N ARG A 24 24.07 -14.73 6.42
CA ARG A 24 24.47 -14.58 7.82
C ARG A 24 24.78 -15.93 8.49
N ASP A 25 24.09 -16.99 8.05
CA ASP A 25 24.27 -18.36 8.56
C ASP A 25 25.52 -19.07 7.99
N GLY A 26 26.31 -18.39 7.15
CA GLY A 26 27.51 -18.96 6.53
C GLY A 26 27.27 -19.80 5.27
N GLU A 27 26.02 -20.05 4.88
CA GLU A 27 25.69 -20.73 3.61
C GLU A 27 25.80 -19.74 2.43
N LEU A 28 26.28 -20.21 1.26
CA LEU A 28 26.30 -19.38 0.05
C LEU A 28 24.89 -19.13 -0.48
N HIS A 29 24.61 -17.89 -0.86
CA HIS A 29 23.49 -17.59 -1.74
C HIS A 29 23.64 -18.34 -3.08
N ARG A 30 22.52 -18.54 -3.79
CA ARG A 30 22.50 -19.13 -5.13
C ARG A 30 23.01 -18.17 -6.22
N LEU A 31 22.83 -16.87 -6.00
CA LEU A 31 23.18 -15.81 -6.95
C LEU A 31 24.26 -14.90 -6.32
N CYS A 32 25.03 -14.20 -7.18
CA CYS A 32 25.91 -13.12 -6.75
C CYS A 32 25.09 -11.90 -6.27
N GLU A 33 25.78 -10.96 -5.61
CA GLU A 33 25.18 -9.72 -5.11
C GLU A 33 24.41 -8.96 -6.18
N HIS A 34 25.03 -8.75 -7.35
CA HIS A 34 24.41 -8.03 -8.46
C HIS A 34 23.05 -8.61 -8.86
N HIS A 35 22.98 -9.94 -9.05
CA HIS A 35 21.73 -10.60 -9.45
C HIS A 35 20.69 -10.64 -8.33
N ARG A 36 21.12 -10.68 -7.06
CA ARG A 36 20.20 -10.56 -5.93
C ARG A 36 19.56 -9.18 -5.87
N ASN A 37 20.35 -8.13 -6.02
CA ASN A 37 19.85 -6.76 -6.01
C ASN A 37 18.87 -6.52 -7.17
N LYS A 38 19.21 -7.03 -8.36
CA LYS A 38 18.30 -6.97 -9.52
C LYS A 38 17.00 -7.73 -9.29
N ALA A 39 17.06 -8.94 -8.74
CA ALA A 39 15.87 -9.73 -8.43
C ALA A 39 14.98 -9.03 -7.39
N ASN A 40 15.58 -8.48 -6.33
CA ASN A 40 14.86 -7.72 -5.32
C ASN A 40 14.18 -6.47 -5.92
N ALA A 41 14.88 -5.73 -6.79
CA ALA A 41 14.30 -4.58 -7.48
C ALA A 41 13.09 -4.97 -8.35
N LEU A 42 13.20 -6.06 -9.12
CA LEU A 42 12.08 -6.57 -9.91
C LEU A 42 10.90 -7.03 -9.04
N GLN A 43 11.18 -7.69 -7.90
CA GLN A 43 10.16 -8.07 -6.93
C GLN A 43 9.43 -6.86 -6.37
N LYS A 44 10.16 -5.79 -6.01
CA LYS A 44 9.57 -4.52 -5.54
C LYS A 44 8.64 -3.92 -6.59
N ILE A 45 9.11 -3.80 -7.84
CA ILE A 45 8.30 -3.27 -8.94
C ILE A 45 7.01 -4.09 -9.12
N TYR A 46 7.12 -5.41 -9.10
CA TYR A 46 5.96 -6.29 -9.23
C TYR A 46 4.97 -6.14 -8.05
N ALA A 47 5.49 -6.07 -6.83
CA ALA A 47 4.68 -5.86 -5.64
C ALA A 47 3.95 -4.51 -5.69
N THR A 48 4.64 -3.43 -6.04
CA THR A 48 4.05 -2.09 -6.19
C THR A 48 2.97 -2.06 -7.27
N LYS A 49 3.26 -2.65 -8.45
CA LYS A 49 2.27 -2.75 -9.52
C LYS A 49 1.01 -3.50 -9.06
N ARG A 50 1.19 -4.67 -8.42
CA ARG A 50 0.08 -5.47 -7.90
C ARG A 50 -0.74 -4.71 -6.85
N ARG A 51 -0.10 -3.98 -5.94
CA ARG A 51 -0.79 -3.14 -4.94
C ARG A 51 -1.60 -2.03 -5.62
N SER A 52 -1.02 -1.35 -6.61
CA SER A 52 -1.70 -0.29 -7.36
C SER A 52 -2.94 -0.81 -8.11
N GLU A 53 -2.84 -1.97 -8.77
CA GLU A 53 -3.97 -2.60 -9.46
C GLU A 53 -5.09 -2.97 -8.48
N LEU A 54 -4.77 -3.55 -7.32
CA LEU A 54 -5.76 -3.86 -6.29
C LEU A 54 -6.44 -2.59 -5.74
N ARG A 55 -5.66 -1.52 -5.50
CA ARG A 55 -6.20 -0.22 -5.07
C ARG A 55 -7.16 0.37 -6.13
N ALA A 56 -6.80 0.29 -7.41
CA ALA A 56 -7.65 0.76 -8.49
C ALA A 56 -8.97 -0.04 -8.58
N GLN A 57 -8.92 -1.36 -8.42
CA GLN A 57 -10.11 -2.20 -8.36
C GLN A 57 -11.00 -1.84 -7.17
N LYS A 58 -10.42 -1.65 -5.97
CA LYS A 58 -11.19 -1.23 -4.78
C LYS A 58 -11.90 0.11 -5.00
N ARG A 59 -11.22 1.09 -5.58
CA ARG A 59 -11.81 2.39 -5.93
C ARG A 59 -12.95 2.27 -6.94
N GLN A 60 -12.80 1.41 -7.96
CA GLN A 60 -13.89 1.14 -8.92
C GLN A 60 -15.11 0.54 -8.22
N LEU A 61 -14.93 -0.46 -7.36
CA LEU A 61 -16.03 -1.06 -6.60
C LEU A 61 -16.72 -0.04 -5.68
N MET A 62 -15.97 0.86 -5.05
CA MET A 62 -16.53 1.93 -4.23
C MET A 62 -17.33 2.93 -5.08
N HIS A 63 -16.78 3.37 -6.21
CA HIS A 63 -17.48 4.26 -7.13
C HIS A 63 -18.79 3.63 -7.63
N ASP A 64 -18.77 2.36 -7.99
CA ASP A 64 -19.95 1.62 -8.43
C ASP A 64 -20.99 1.46 -7.31
N LYS A 65 -20.54 1.31 -6.05
CA LYS A 65 -21.44 1.29 -4.89
C LYS A 65 -22.12 2.64 -4.72
N ILE A 66 -21.36 3.74 -4.70
CA ILE A 66 -21.91 5.10 -4.54
C ILE A 66 -22.84 5.45 -5.70
N ALA A 67 -22.47 5.16 -6.94
CA ALA A 67 -23.29 5.45 -8.12
C ALA A 67 -24.62 4.70 -8.14
N LYS A 68 -24.73 3.57 -7.42
CA LYS A 68 -25.98 2.81 -7.26
C LYS A 68 -26.86 3.31 -6.11
N ILE A 69 -26.37 4.23 -5.28
CA ILE A 69 -27.19 4.89 -4.27
C ILE A 69 -28.00 5.96 -5.00
N GLU A 70 -29.29 5.69 -5.23
CA GLU A 70 -30.24 6.65 -5.75
C GLU A 70 -30.58 7.66 -4.63
N VAL A 71 -29.72 8.66 -4.46
CA VAL A 71 -29.97 9.77 -3.52
C VAL A 71 -30.83 10.80 -4.24
N GLU A 72 -32.07 10.97 -3.80
CA GLU A 72 -32.88 12.11 -4.22
C GLU A 72 -32.20 13.40 -3.74
N PRO A 73 -31.83 14.32 -4.64
CA PRO A 73 -31.16 15.56 -4.23
C PRO A 73 -32.13 16.35 -3.36
N LEU A 74 -31.84 16.41 -2.06
CA LEU A 74 -32.58 17.27 -1.15
C LEU A 74 -32.47 18.71 -1.65
N PRO A 75 -33.58 19.44 -1.82
CA PRO A 75 -33.53 20.84 -2.18
C PRO A 75 -32.66 21.56 -1.16
N PHE A 76 -31.67 22.33 -1.63
CA PHE A 76 -30.88 23.19 -0.75
C PHE A 76 -31.83 24.22 -0.14
N VAL A 77 -32.21 23.99 1.12
CA VAL A 77 -32.99 24.94 1.90
C VAL A 77 -31.96 25.75 2.68
N PRO A 78 -31.73 27.05 2.35
CA PRO A 78 -30.87 27.91 3.15
C PRO A 78 -31.54 28.00 4.52
N HIS A 79 -31.04 27.24 5.48
CA HIS A 79 -31.37 27.46 6.87
C HIS A 79 -30.41 28.54 7.33
N ASP A 80 -30.96 29.64 7.83
CA ASP A 80 -30.21 30.56 8.68
C ASP A 80 -29.87 29.79 9.96
N ILE A 81 -28.82 28.96 9.90
CA ILE A 81 -28.28 28.27 11.06
C ILE A 81 -27.71 29.37 11.94
N LYS A 82 -28.53 29.86 12.86
CA LYS A 82 -28.04 30.50 14.06
C LYS A 82 -27.28 29.41 14.80
N VAL A 83 -25.96 29.41 14.63
CA VAL A 83 -25.05 28.78 15.58
C VAL A 83 -25.24 29.53 16.90
N GLU A 84 -26.30 29.17 17.61
CA GLU A 84 -26.32 29.31 19.05
C GLU A 84 -25.17 28.45 19.56
N ASP A 85 -24.35 28.99 20.46
CA ASP A 85 -23.20 28.30 21.05
C ASP A 85 -23.69 27.04 21.78
N PHE A 86 -23.82 25.93 21.05
CA PHE A 86 -24.16 24.64 21.63
C PHE A 86 -22.99 24.23 22.53
N PRO A 87 -23.24 23.99 23.84
CA PRO A 87 -22.19 23.52 24.73
C PRO A 87 -21.66 22.19 24.20
N ILE A 88 -20.33 22.15 23.99
CA ILE A 88 -19.57 21.08 23.33
C ILE A 88 -19.80 19.70 23.98
N ASP A 89 -20.34 19.63 25.19
CA ASP A 89 -20.62 18.40 25.94
C ASP A 89 -21.75 17.54 25.36
N ASP A 90 -22.63 18.06 24.50
CA ASP A 90 -23.70 17.24 23.88
C ASP A 90 -23.27 16.54 22.59
N PHE A 91 -22.01 16.70 22.17
CA PHE A 91 -21.44 15.90 21.08
C PHE A 91 -21.37 14.41 21.45
N GLN A 92 -21.39 14.11 22.76
CA GLN A 92 -21.43 12.74 23.27
C GLN A 92 -22.74 12.02 22.89
N SER A 93 -23.88 12.72 22.84
CA SER A 93 -25.19 12.14 22.51
C SER A 93 -25.29 11.67 21.04
N LEU A 94 -24.44 12.19 20.13
CA LEU A 94 -24.34 11.72 18.74
C LEU A 94 -23.52 10.43 18.58
N PHE A 95 -22.80 10.01 19.63
CA PHE A 95 -22.01 8.77 19.64
C PHE A 95 -22.66 7.63 20.42
N PHE A 96 -23.76 7.88 21.13
CA PHE A 96 -24.38 6.90 22.01
C PHE A 96 -25.89 6.80 21.80
N GLU A 97 -26.30 6.12 20.73
CA GLU A 97 -27.26 5.00 20.76
C GLU A 97 -27.43 4.45 19.32
N ASP A 98 -26.92 3.23 19.11
CA ASP A 98 -27.25 2.32 18.01
C ASP A 98 -27.26 2.84 16.56
N VAL A 99 -26.33 3.73 16.22
CA VAL A 99 -25.97 3.95 14.81
C VAL A 99 -24.99 2.85 14.41
N GLU A 100 -25.41 1.92 13.55
CA GLU A 100 -24.48 0.99 12.91
C GLU A 100 -23.30 1.80 12.35
N PRO A 101 -22.05 1.35 12.56
CA PRO A 101 -20.90 2.07 12.03
C PRO A 101 -21.14 2.34 10.55
N ILE A 102 -21.30 3.62 10.19
CA ILE A 102 -21.18 4.01 8.79
C ILE A 102 -19.80 3.49 8.40
N GLU A 103 -19.72 2.55 7.45
CA GLU A 103 -18.46 2.24 6.79
C GLU A 103 -18.04 3.55 6.15
N VAL A 104 -17.30 4.38 6.88
CA VAL A 104 -16.78 5.63 6.38
C VAL A 104 -15.82 5.18 5.31
N PHE A 105 -16.27 5.23 4.05
CA PHE A 105 -15.46 5.04 2.87
C PHE A 105 -14.54 6.26 2.72
N SER A 106 -13.82 6.61 3.79
CA SER A 106 -12.84 7.68 3.74
C SER A 106 -11.68 7.18 2.90
N ASP A 107 -11.40 7.90 1.82
CA ASP A 107 -10.22 7.76 0.95
C ASP A 107 -8.90 8.09 1.67
N VAL A 108 -8.84 7.92 3.00
CA VAL A 108 -7.61 8.02 3.79
C VAL A 108 -6.92 6.65 3.74
N ASP A 109 -6.47 6.27 2.54
CA ASP A 109 -5.61 5.11 2.38
C ASP A 109 -4.25 5.44 3.01
N GLU A 110 -3.98 4.81 4.16
CA GLU A 110 -2.68 4.86 4.84
C GLU A 110 -1.58 4.54 3.82
N LEU A 111 -0.65 5.50 3.64
CA LEU A 111 0.46 5.33 2.71
C LEU A 111 1.23 4.06 3.09
N SER A 112 1.62 3.27 2.09
CA SER A 112 2.53 2.15 2.36
C SER A 112 3.82 2.70 2.98
N ASP A 113 4.43 1.98 3.92
CA ASP A 113 5.74 2.32 4.50
C ASP A 113 6.80 2.68 3.44
N GLU A 114 6.74 2.07 2.26
CA GLU A 114 7.62 2.34 1.12
C GLU A 114 7.31 3.69 0.43
N GLU A 115 6.03 4.08 0.35
CA GLU A 115 5.60 5.38 -0.18
C GLU A 115 5.98 6.50 0.79
N TYR A 116 5.84 6.26 2.09
CA TYR A 116 6.27 7.20 3.13
C TYR A 116 7.78 7.42 3.11
N ALA A 117 8.56 6.34 2.99
CA ALA A 117 10.03 6.41 2.89
C ALA A 117 10.49 7.21 1.67
N TYR A 118 9.88 6.98 0.49
CA TYR A 118 10.20 7.76 -0.71
C TYR A 118 9.91 9.25 -0.54
N LEU A 119 8.77 9.61 0.03
CA LEU A 119 8.42 11.01 0.27
C LEU A 119 9.37 11.67 1.28
N SER A 120 9.84 10.93 2.30
CA SER A 120 10.81 11.42 3.27
C SER A 120 12.22 11.64 2.71
N GLU A 121 12.55 11.05 1.56
CA GLU A 121 13.83 11.26 0.87
C GLU A 121 13.78 12.42 -0.14
N VAL A 122 12.57 12.85 -0.55
CA VAL A 122 12.37 13.85 -1.62
C VAL A 122 12.14 15.28 -1.08
N PHE A 123 11.71 15.43 0.18
CA PHE A 123 11.49 16.72 0.86
C PHE A 123 12.38 16.86 2.09
#